data_AF-A0A7C4UTL1-F1
#
_entry.id   AF-A0A7C4UTL1-F1
#
_cell.length_a   1.000
_cell.length_b   1.000
_cell.length_c   1.000
_cell.angle_alpha   90.00
_cell.angle_beta   90.00
_cell.angle_gamma   90.00
#
_symmetry.space_group_name_H-M   'P 1'
#
loop_
_entity.id
_entity.type
_entity.pdbx_description
1 polymer ?
#
loop_
_entity_poly.entity_id
_entity_poly.type
_entity_poly.pdbx_seq_one_letter_code
_entity_poly.pdbx_strand_id
1 'polypeptide(L)'
;MPLTPQDFVSKWKRAEARERQSVQEHFIDLCALVGHESPIQQDPSGTRFAFEMGAAKTSGGSGWADVAKLGYFGWEYKSKDADLDKAYEQLLRYRDALHNPPLLIVSDINNIVIRTNYTNLPTRTIALTLDDLLTADGLKTLKTVFFNPEELKPKETIESVTQEAARQFSTLASVLRKFGE
;
A
#
# COMPACT_ATOMS: atom_id res chain seq x y z
N MET A 1 -0.23 23.26 7.03
CA MET A 1 -1.00 23.17 5.76
C MET A 1 -1.07 21.70 5.40
N PRO A 2 -2.19 21.19 4.88
CA PRO A 2 -2.25 19.82 4.36
C PRO A 2 -1.23 19.67 3.22
N LEU A 3 -0.57 18.52 3.14
CA LEU A 3 0.36 18.22 2.05
C LEU A 3 -0.44 18.11 0.75
N THR A 4 -0.14 18.96 -0.24
CA THR A 4 -0.84 18.92 -1.51
C THR A 4 -0.37 17.71 -2.33
N PRO A 5 -1.21 17.17 -3.24
CA PRO A 5 -0.78 16.12 -4.16
C PRO A 5 0.47 16.50 -4.96
N GLN A 6 0.57 17.75 -5.39
CA GLN A 6 1.71 18.25 -6.15
C GLN A 6 2.99 18.27 -5.31
N ASP A 7 2.89 18.68 -4.05
CA ASP A 7 4.04 18.69 -3.12
C ASP A 7 4.49 17.28 -2.78
N PHE A 8 3.53 16.37 -2.51
CA PHE A 8 3.79 14.95 -2.27
C PHE A 8 4.55 14.34 -3.44
N VAL A 9 4.01 14.46 -4.66
CA VAL A 9 4.60 13.87 -5.86
C VAL A 9 5.96 14.48 -6.16
N SER A 10 6.10 15.81 -6.03
CA SER A 10 7.38 16.49 -6.24
C SER A 10 8.46 16.04 -5.27
N LYS A 11 8.11 15.82 -4.00
CA LYS A 11 9.02 15.30 -2.97
C LYS A 11 9.47 13.87 -3.32
N TRP A 12 8.52 12.97 -3.53
CA TRP A 12 8.82 11.54 -3.67
C TRP A 12 9.36 11.14 -5.03
N LYS A 13 9.12 11.93 -6.09
CA LYS A 13 9.85 11.78 -7.37
C LYS A 13 11.34 12.09 -7.28
N ARG A 14 11.72 13.02 -6.39
CA ARG A 14 13.13 13.42 -6.17
C ARG A 14 13.82 12.59 -5.10
N ALA A 15 13.06 11.89 -4.28
CA ALA A 15 13.60 11.03 -3.24
C ALA A 15 14.38 9.87 -3.90
N GLU A 16 15.69 9.86 -3.69
CA GLU A 16 16.56 8.73 -4.04
C GLU A 16 16.63 7.70 -2.91
N ALA A 17 15.97 7.99 -1.78
CA ALA A 17 16.28 7.40 -0.50
C ALA A 17 15.82 5.93 -0.42
N ARG A 18 16.78 5.07 -0.05
CA ARG A 18 16.69 3.59 -0.01
C ARG A 18 16.59 3.05 1.43
N GLU A 19 16.30 3.93 2.40
CA GLU A 19 16.47 3.65 3.82
C GLU A 19 15.13 3.52 4.56
N ARG A 20 15.13 2.77 5.67
CA ARG A 20 13.94 2.53 6.51
C ARG A 20 13.29 3.83 7.01
N GLN A 21 14.08 4.88 7.25
CA GLN A 21 13.56 6.20 7.64
C GLN A 21 12.72 6.83 6.53
N SER A 22 13.09 6.64 5.27
CA SER A 22 12.35 7.16 4.11
C SER A 22 11.00 6.49 3.93
N VAL A 23 10.88 5.22 4.31
CA VAL A 23 9.62 4.47 4.28
C VAL A 23 8.62 5.01 5.30
N GLN A 24 9.07 5.27 6.54
CA GLN A 24 8.20 5.83 7.57
C GLN A 24 7.74 7.24 7.21
N GLU A 25 8.66 8.09 6.72
CA GLU A 25 8.33 9.43 6.26
C GLU A 25 7.34 9.42 5.09
N HIS A 26 7.52 8.52 4.11
CA HIS A 26 6.59 8.35 3.00
C HIS A 26 5.19 7.99 3.48
N PHE A 27 5.09 7.04 4.41
CA PHE A 27 3.78 6.66 4.94
C PHE A 27 3.10 7.77 5.74
N ILE A 28 3.88 8.55 6.52
CA ILE A 28 3.36 9.73 7.23
C ILE A 28 2.85 10.78 6.23
N ASP A 29 3.58 11.02 5.14
CA ASP A 29 3.15 11.92 4.09
C ASP A 29 1.90 11.42 3.37
N LEU A 30 1.74 10.10 3.16
CA LEU A 30 0.50 9.53 2.64
C LEU A 30 -0.68 9.82 3.57
N CYS A 31 -0.49 9.66 4.88
CA CYS A 31 -1.50 10.01 5.89
C CYS A 31 -1.88 11.50 5.77
N ALA A 32 -0.89 12.39 5.70
CA ALA A 32 -1.11 13.82 5.54
C ALA A 32 -1.83 14.17 4.23
N LEU A 33 -1.47 13.51 3.13
CA LEU A 33 -2.07 13.68 1.79
C LEU A 33 -3.56 13.33 1.80
N VAL A 34 -3.94 12.25 2.48
CA VAL A 34 -5.35 11.84 2.58
C VAL A 34 -6.13 12.53 3.71
N GLY A 35 -5.44 13.32 4.56
CA GLY A 35 -6.04 13.96 5.73
C GLY A 35 -6.32 12.99 6.88
N HIS A 36 -5.53 11.93 7.00
CA HIS A 36 -5.59 10.92 8.04
C HIS A 36 -4.49 11.16 9.08
N GLU A 37 -4.74 10.84 10.34
CA GLU A 37 -3.73 10.89 11.41
C GLU A 37 -2.64 9.84 11.17
N SER A 38 -1.37 10.14 11.45
CA SER A 38 -0.30 9.13 11.38
C SER A 38 -0.49 8.04 12.46
N PRO A 39 0.19 6.87 12.35
CA PRO A 39 0.03 5.78 13.32
C PRO A 39 0.16 6.23 14.78
N ILE A 40 1.22 6.98 15.11
CA ILE A 40 1.47 7.44 16.48
C ILE A 40 0.45 8.49 16.95
N GLN A 41 -0.12 9.27 16.04
CA GLN A 41 -1.14 10.28 16.39
C GLN A 41 -2.49 9.62 16.69
N GLN A 42 -2.90 8.67 15.85
CA GLN A 42 -4.20 8.00 16.00
C GLN A 42 -4.19 6.93 17.08
N ASP A 43 -3.08 6.18 17.21
CA ASP A 43 -2.93 5.10 18.17
C ASP A 43 -1.53 5.10 18.80
N PRO A 44 -1.30 5.97 19.79
CA PRO A 44 -0.03 6.02 20.52
C PRO A 44 0.37 4.70 21.18
N SER A 45 -0.59 3.81 21.44
CA SER A 45 -0.33 2.49 22.05
C SER A 45 0.20 1.46 21.06
N GLY A 46 0.02 1.70 19.76
CA GLY A 46 0.43 0.81 18.68
C GLY A 46 -0.30 -0.54 18.68
N THR A 47 -1.49 -0.63 19.27
CA THR A 47 -2.24 -1.89 19.42
C THR A 47 -3.13 -2.22 18.23
N ARG A 48 -3.52 -1.20 17.46
CA ARG A 48 -4.46 -1.29 16.33
C ARG A 48 -3.97 -0.56 15.08
N PHE A 49 -3.11 0.43 15.21
CA PHE A 49 -2.44 1.08 14.08
C PHE A 49 -1.00 1.45 14.43
N ALA A 50 -0.03 0.76 13.84
CA ALA A 50 1.39 0.98 14.16
C ALA A 50 2.30 0.67 12.97
N PHE A 51 3.49 1.25 13.03
CA PHE A 51 4.65 0.71 12.32
C PHE A 51 5.07 -0.61 12.98
N GLU A 52 5.60 -1.54 12.19
CA GLU A 52 6.22 -2.77 12.70
C GLU A 52 5.24 -3.59 13.56
N MET A 53 4.01 -3.73 13.08
CA MET A 53 2.96 -4.49 13.77
C MET A 53 3.07 -5.98 13.41
N GLY A 54 3.11 -6.84 14.44
CA GLY A 54 3.17 -8.31 14.26
C GLY A 54 3.78 -9.11 15.43
N ALA A 55 4.43 -8.47 16.40
CA ALA A 55 5.18 -9.19 17.45
C ALA A 55 4.42 -9.53 18.75
N ALA A 56 3.17 -9.10 18.90
CA ALA A 56 2.43 -9.35 20.13
C ALA A 56 1.55 -10.61 20.00
N LYS A 57 2.18 -11.78 20.15
CA LYS A 57 1.65 -13.06 20.69
C LYS A 57 1.74 -14.27 19.74
N THR A 58 2.39 -15.29 20.30
CA THR A 58 2.37 -16.72 19.98
C THR A 58 3.20 -17.18 18.78
N SER A 59 4.18 -18.04 19.08
CA SER A 59 4.93 -18.92 18.18
C SER A 59 5.81 -18.27 17.10
N GLY A 60 7.05 -17.90 17.48
CA GLY A 60 8.29 -18.21 16.75
C GLY A 60 8.46 -17.85 15.27
N GLY A 61 7.51 -17.16 14.65
CA GLY A 61 7.56 -16.71 13.27
C GLY A 61 8.01 -15.25 13.21
N SER A 62 9.21 -15.02 12.70
CA SER A 62 9.78 -13.68 12.49
C SER A 62 9.17 -13.05 11.24
N GLY A 63 7.99 -12.46 11.35
CA GLY A 63 7.33 -11.74 10.25
C GLY A 63 6.61 -10.50 10.77
N TRP A 64 6.88 -9.36 10.16
CA TRP A 64 6.36 -8.05 10.56
C TRP A 64 5.81 -7.38 9.30
N ALA A 65 4.69 -6.67 9.40
CA ALA A 65 4.38 -5.66 8.39
C ALA A 65 5.10 -4.36 8.73
N ASP A 66 5.60 -3.65 7.72
CA ASP A 66 6.16 -2.32 7.94
C ASP A 66 5.14 -1.37 8.57
N VAL A 67 3.88 -1.44 8.15
CA VAL A 67 2.74 -0.75 8.77
C VAL A 67 1.50 -1.63 8.73
N ALA A 68 0.72 -1.66 9.81
CA ALA A 68 -0.61 -2.25 9.74
C ALA A 68 -1.64 -1.45 10.53
N LYS A 69 -2.86 -1.39 9.99
CA LYS A 69 -4.06 -0.87 10.64
C LYS A 69 -5.07 -2.01 10.70
N LEU A 70 -5.32 -2.56 11.89
CA LEU A 70 -6.18 -3.72 12.08
C LEU A 70 -7.60 -3.45 11.56
N GLY A 71 -8.10 -4.37 10.74
CA GLY A 71 -9.39 -4.22 10.05
C GLY A 71 -9.34 -3.36 8.79
N TYR A 72 -8.16 -2.84 8.40
CA TYR A 72 -8.00 -2.00 7.21
C TYR A 72 -6.96 -2.53 6.23
N PHE A 73 -5.70 -2.63 6.66
CA PHE A 73 -4.62 -3.07 5.78
C PHE A 73 -3.43 -3.63 6.54
N GLY A 74 -2.70 -4.54 5.89
CA GLY A 74 -1.28 -4.74 6.10
C GLY A 74 -0.51 -4.09 4.95
N TRP A 75 0.56 -3.37 5.26
CA TRP A 75 1.37 -2.62 4.30
C TRP A 75 2.84 -3.00 4.43
N GLU A 76 3.43 -3.42 3.32
CA GLU A 76 4.84 -3.81 3.21
C GLU A 76 5.55 -2.93 2.17
N TYR A 77 6.73 -2.46 2.51
CA TYR A 77 7.59 -1.72 1.60
C TYR A 77 8.72 -2.61 1.06
N LYS A 78 9.17 -2.26 -0.14
CA LYS A 78 10.44 -2.74 -0.68
C LYS A 78 11.28 -1.58 -1.19
N SER A 79 12.54 -1.88 -1.48
CA SER A 79 13.39 -0.95 -2.19
C SER A 79 12.77 -0.59 -3.54
N LYS A 80 13.05 0.62 -4.00
CA LYS A 80 12.66 1.11 -5.33
C LYS A 80 12.95 0.07 -6.42
N ASP A 81 11.97 -0.17 -7.29
CA ASP A 81 12.02 -1.13 -8.41
C ASP A 81 12.19 -2.60 -7.99
N ALA A 82 11.97 -2.94 -6.71
CA ALA A 82 11.98 -4.32 -6.26
C ALA A 82 10.73 -5.10 -6.71
N ASP A 83 10.85 -6.42 -6.62
CA ASP A 83 9.77 -7.36 -6.90
C ASP A 83 8.67 -7.25 -5.82
N LEU A 84 7.61 -6.52 -6.16
CA LEU A 84 6.43 -6.33 -5.31
C LEU A 84 5.59 -7.60 -5.15
N ASP A 85 5.72 -8.59 -6.05
CA ASP A 85 5.04 -9.88 -5.89
C ASP A 85 5.63 -10.68 -4.74
N LYS A 86 6.96 -10.66 -4.58
CA LYS A 86 7.63 -11.26 -3.42
C LYS A 86 7.24 -10.58 -2.10
N ALA A 87 7.06 -9.25 -2.12
CA ALA A 87 6.57 -8.52 -0.95
C ALA A 87 5.15 -8.97 -0.57
N TYR A 88 4.30 -9.18 -1.57
CA TYR A 88 2.95 -9.66 -1.35
C TYR A 88 2.93 -11.10 -0.83
N GLU A 89 3.79 -11.99 -1.33
CA GLU A 89 3.95 -13.33 -0.77
C GLU A 89 4.38 -13.31 0.70
N GLN A 90 5.19 -12.33 1.11
CA GLN A 90 5.53 -12.13 2.52
C GLN A 90 4.29 -11.71 3.32
N LEU A 91 3.55 -10.70 2.86
CA LEU A 91 2.28 -10.27 3.47
C LEU A 91 1.28 -11.42 3.67
N LEU A 92 1.15 -12.30 2.69
CA LEU A 92 0.25 -13.46 2.78
C LEU A 92 0.61 -14.40 3.94
N ARG A 93 1.89 -14.56 4.28
CA ARG A 93 2.32 -15.47 5.35
C ARG A 93 1.94 -14.99 6.74
N TYR A 94 1.82 -13.68 6.94
CA TYR A 94 1.51 -13.09 8.24
C TYR A 94 0.13 -12.42 8.31
N ARG A 95 -0.70 -12.51 7.26
CA ARG A 95 -2.05 -11.95 7.26
C ARG A 95 -2.90 -12.41 8.46
N ASP A 96 -2.72 -13.65 8.92
CA ASP A 96 -3.44 -14.18 10.08
C ASP A 96 -3.02 -13.48 11.37
N ALA A 97 -1.72 -13.20 11.55
CA ALA A 97 -1.20 -12.43 12.67
C ALA A 97 -1.69 -10.97 12.65
N LEU A 98 -2.06 -10.45 11.48
CA LEU A 98 -2.69 -9.13 11.31
C LEU A 98 -4.23 -9.17 11.37
N HIS A 99 -4.81 -10.28 11.85
CA HIS A 99 -6.25 -10.49 11.93
C HIS A 99 -6.96 -10.44 10.57
N ASN A 100 -6.33 -10.97 9.53
CA ASN A 100 -6.85 -11.04 8.16
C ASN A 100 -7.36 -9.69 7.66
N PRO A 101 -6.47 -8.69 7.46
CA PRO A 101 -6.88 -7.38 7.00
C PRO A 101 -7.53 -7.47 5.61
N PRO A 102 -8.51 -6.60 5.31
CA PRO A 102 -9.23 -6.63 4.04
C PRO A 102 -8.37 -6.22 2.85
N LEU A 103 -7.28 -5.49 3.08
CA LEU A 103 -6.32 -5.08 2.05
C LEU A 103 -4.90 -5.54 2.42
N LEU A 104 -4.18 -6.03 1.42
CA LEU A 104 -2.75 -6.33 1.47
C LEU A 104 -2.07 -5.41 0.48
N ILE A 105 -1.21 -4.51 0.96
CA ILE A 105 -0.66 -3.41 0.18
C ILE A 105 0.85 -3.51 0.15
N VAL A 106 1.42 -3.44 -1.03
CA VAL A 106 2.87 -3.39 -1.23
C VAL A 106 3.26 -2.09 -1.90
N SER A 107 4.40 -1.53 -1.53
CA SER A 107 4.89 -0.29 -2.15
C SER A 107 6.40 -0.24 -2.27
N ASP A 108 6.88 0.38 -3.34
CA ASP A 108 8.30 0.73 -3.54
C ASP A 108 8.49 2.26 -3.56
N ILE A 109 7.61 3.00 -2.88
CA ILE A 109 7.45 4.47 -2.90
C ILE A 109 6.83 4.98 -4.20
N ASN A 110 7.32 4.56 -5.37
CA ASN A 110 6.79 5.06 -6.64
C ASN A 110 5.44 4.44 -7.01
N ASN A 111 5.25 3.19 -6.59
CA ASN A 111 4.09 2.38 -6.86
C ASN A 111 3.47 1.93 -5.54
N ILE A 112 2.15 1.92 -5.51
CA ILE A 112 1.33 1.38 -4.43
C ILE A 112 0.40 0.36 -5.07
N VAL A 113 0.62 -0.92 -4.77
CA VAL A 113 -0.20 -2.02 -5.28
C VAL A 113 -1.10 -2.52 -4.15
N ILE A 114 -2.40 -2.33 -4.34
CA ILE A 114 -3.45 -2.66 -3.38
C ILE A 114 -4.11 -3.95 -3.85
N ARG A 115 -4.09 -5.00 -3.01
CA ARG A 115 -4.76 -6.27 -3.26
C ARG A 115 -5.84 -6.51 -2.22
N THR A 116 -7.06 -6.81 -2.68
CA THR A 116 -8.16 -7.14 -1.77
C THR A 116 -8.02 -8.57 -1.24
N ASN A 117 -8.24 -8.77 0.07
CA ASN A 117 -8.12 -10.04 0.78
C ASN A 117 -9.43 -10.37 1.51
N TYR A 118 -10.50 -10.55 0.74
CA TYR A 118 -11.81 -10.94 1.26
C TYR A 118 -12.07 -12.43 1.04
N THR A 119 -12.57 -13.10 2.08
CA THR A 119 -12.93 -14.52 2.00
C THR A 119 -14.04 -14.75 0.98
N ASN A 120 -13.92 -15.81 0.18
CA ASN A 120 -14.89 -16.20 -0.86
C ASN A 120 -15.12 -15.16 -1.97
N LEU A 121 -14.21 -14.20 -2.14
CA LEU A 121 -14.25 -13.23 -3.24
C LEU A 121 -12.92 -13.28 -4.03
N PRO A 122 -12.94 -13.00 -5.34
CA PRO A 122 -11.72 -12.89 -6.12
C PRO A 122 -10.84 -11.73 -5.63
N THR A 123 -9.53 -11.89 -5.69
CA THR A 123 -8.59 -10.79 -5.39
C THR A 123 -8.63 -9.76 -6.51
N ARG A 124 -9.09 -8.54 -6.22
CA ARG A 124 -8.90 -7.37 -7.06
C ARG A 124 -7.54 -6.73 -6.78
N THR A 125 -6.82 -6.38 -7.84
CA THR A 125 -5.55 -5.63 -7.77
C THR A 125 -5.75 -4.24 -8.34
N ILE A 126 -5.31 -3.22 -7.62
CA ILE A 126 -5.31 -1.81 -8.05
C ILE A 126 -3.88 -1.29 -7.89
N ALA A 127 -3.27 -0.77 -8.96
CA ALA A 127 -1.98 -0.11 -8.89
C ALA A 127 -2.14 1.41 -8.99
N LEU A 128 -1.45 2.13 -8.11
CA LEU A 128 -1.35 3.58 -8.14
C LEU A 128 0.13 3.98 -8.24
N THR A 129 0.46 4.76 -9.26
CA THR A 129 1.73 5.47 -9.35
C THR A 129 1.66 6.81 -8.62
N LEU A 130 2.81 7.46 -8.41
CA LEU A 130 2.82 8.85 -7.92
C LEU A 130 1.97 9.79 -8.81
N ASP A 131 1.97 9.61 -10.13
CA ASP A 131 1.19 10.46 -11.03
C ASP A 131 -0.33 10.21 -10.90
N ASP A 132 -0.74 8.99 -10.57
CA ASP A 132 -2.16 8.68 -10.30
C ASP A 132 -2.67 9.44 -9.07
N LEU A 133 -1.79 9.75 -8.10
CA LEU A 133 -2.14 10.56 -6.93
C LEU A 133 -2.39 12.04 -7.26
N LEU A 134 -2.10 12.50 -8.48
CA LEU A 134 -2.52 13.82 -8.97
C LEU A 134 -3.97 13.82 -9.47
N THR A 135 -4.57 12.65 -9.65
CA THR A 135 -5.94 12.49 -10.15
C THR A 135 -6.94 12.40 -9.01
N ALA A 136 -8.19 12.82 -9.26
CA ALA A 136 -9.26 12.70 -8.28
C ALA A 136 -9.56 11.22 -7.93
N ASP A 137 -9.50 10.32 -8.90
CA ASP A 137 -9.80 8.90 -8.71
C ASP A 137 -8.69 8.17 -7.94
N GLY A 138 -7.42 8.48 -8.22
CA GLY A 138 -6.29 7.93 -7.46
C GLY A 138 -6.32 8.38 -6.00
N LEU A 139 -6.55 9.68 -5.75
CA LEU A 139 -6.70 10.19 -4.38
C LEU A 139 -7.92 9.61 -3.66
N LYS A 140 -9.05 9.45 -4.37
CA LYS A 140 -10.24 8.82 -3.80
C LYS A 140 -9.93 7.37 -3.41
N THR A 141 -9.28 6.62 -4.28
CA THR A 141 -8.87 5.23 -4.01
C THR A 141 -7.96 5.14 -2.79
N LEU A 142 -6.94 6.00 -2.72
CA LEU A 142 -6.05 6.05 -1.57
C LEU A 142 -6.81 6.43 -0.29
N LYS A 143 -7.71 7.41 -0.32
CA LYS A 143 -8.59 7.72 0.83
C LYS A 143 -9.41 6.51 1.26
N THR A 144 -10.01 5.79 0.31
CA THR A 144 -10.79 4.59 0.59
C THR A 144 -9.97 3.54 1.35
N VAL A 145 -8.69 3.34 1.02
CA VAL A 145 -7.77 2.45 1.77
C VAL A 145 -7.71 2.80 3.26
N PHE A 146 -7.59 4.08 3.59
CA PHE A 146 -7.42 4.54 4.97
C PHE A 146 -8.73 4.61 5.76
N PHE A 147 -9.84 4.94 5.10
CA PHE A 147 -11.10 5.28 5.77
C PHE A 147 -12.22 4.24 5.60
N ASN A 148 -12.32 3.56 4.44
CA ASN A 148 -13.41 2.62 4.18
C ASN A 148 -13.02 1.53 3.15
N PRO A 149 -12.15 0.58 3.51
CA PRO A 149 -11.61 -0.43 2.59
C PRO A 149 -12.69 -1.33 1.97
N GLU A 150 -13.85 -1.44 2.62
CA GLU A 150 -15.02 -2.19 2.18
C GLU A 150 -15.55 -1.73 0.82
N GLU A 151 -15.39 -0.46 0.45
CA GLU A 151 -15.79 0.04 -0.88
C GLU A 151 -14.94 -0.54 -2.02
N LEU A 152 -13.75 -1.06 -1.72
CA LEU A 152 -12.89 -1.72 -2.70
C LEU A 152 -13.27 -3.19 -2.92
N LYS A 153 -14.27 -3.73 -2.20
CA LYS A 153 -14.77 -5.08 -2.42
C LYS A 153 -15.14 -5.28 -3.90
N PRO A 154 -14.67 -6.37 -4.53
CA PRO A 154 -15.10 -6.74 -5.87
C PRO A 154 -16.63 -6.88 -5.90
N LYS A 155 -17.28 -6.18 -6.82
CA LYS A 155 -18.74 -6.20 -6.99
C LYS A 155 -19.22 -7.29 -7.97
N GLU A 156 -18.32 -7.88 -8.76
CA GLU A 156 -18.62 -8.89 -9.78
C GLU A 156 -17.55 -10.01 -9.83
N THR A 157 -17.86 -11.12 -10.49
CA THR A 157 -17.05 -12.34 -10.63
C THR A 157 -15.77 -12.15 -11.46
N ILE A 158 -14.85 -13.13 -11.32
CA ILE A 158 -13.42 -13.22 -11.70
C ILE A 158 -12.97 -12.55 -13.04
N GLU A 159 -13.86 -12.34 -14.00
CA GLU A 159 -13.53 -11.98 -15.39
C GLU A 159 -13.17 -10.50 -15.61
N SER A 160 -13.67 -9.57 -14.77
CA SER A 160 -13.40 -8.13 -14.94
C SER A 160 -12.06 -7.67 -14.33
N VAL A 161 -11.48 -8.45 -13.42
CA VAL A 161 -10.31 -8.09 -12.63
C VAL A 161 -9.00 -8.15 -13.43
N THR A 162 -8.93 -9.06 -14.42
CA THR A 162 -7.71 -9.33 -15.18
C THR A 162 -7.37 -8.22 -16.19
N GLN A 163 -8.37 -7.48 -16.68
CA GLN A 163 -8.19 -6.47 -17.73
C GLN A 163 -7.70 -5.10 -17.20
N GLU A 164 -8.09 -4.73 -15.97
CA GLU A 164 -7.68 -3.48 -15.32
C GLU A 164 -6.21 -3.56 -14.86
N ALA A 165 -5.79 -4.70 -14.28
CA ALA A 165 -4.40 -4.94 -13.89
C ALA A 165 -3.45 -4.98 -15.10
N ALA A 166 -3.81 -5.67 -16.20
CA ALA A 166 -2.95 -5.80 -17.38
C ALA A 166 -2.67 -4.46 -18.09
N ARG A 167 -3.62 -3.50 -18.07
CA ARG A 167 -3.41 -2.16 -18.63
C ARG A 167 -2.43 -1.32 -17.81
N GLN A 168 -2.43 -1.45 -16.48
CA GLN A 168 -1.53 -0.69 -15.60
C GLN A 168 -0.11 -1.28 -15.58
N PHE A 169 0.04 -2.60 -15.69
CA PHE A 169 1.36 -3.24 -15.81
C PHE A 169 2.06 -2.98 -17.15
N SER A 170 1.31 -2.78 -18.24
CA SER A 170 1.87 -2.37 -19.54
C SER A 170 2.60 -1.03 -19.48
N THR A 171 2.15 -0.10 -18.63
CA THR A 171 2.80 1.21 -18.45
C THR A 171 4.09 1.09 -17.64
N LEU A 172 4.12 0.24 -16.61
CA LEU A 172 5.33 -0.11 -15.85
C LEU A 172 6.42 -0.73 -16.74
N ALA A 173 6.07 -1.70 -17.58
CA ALA A 173 7.04 -2.35 -18.47
C ALA A 173 7.58 -1.42 -19.58
N SER A 174 6.78 -0.46 -20.03
CA SER A 174 7.19 0.47 -21.10
C SER A 174 8.06 1.62 -20.58
N VAL A 175 7.89 2.06 -19.33
CA VAL A 175 8.80 3.03 -18.69
C VAL A 175 10.17 2.40 -18.43
N LEU A 176 10.21 1.16 -17.92
CA LEU A 176 11.48 0.43 -17.69
C LEU A 176 12.25 0.18 -19.00
N ARG A 177 11.54 -0.05 -20.11
CA ARG A 177 12.17 -0.26 -21.43
C ARG A 177 12.69 1.02 -22.09
N LYS A 178 12.23 2.21 -21.67
CA LYS A 178 12.64 3.50 -22.25
C LYS A 178 13.88 4.11 -21.60
N PHE A 179 14.33 3.56 -20.48
CA PHE A 179 15.55 3.97 -19.75
C PHE A 179 16.67 2.92 -19.83
N GLY A 180 16.54 1.92 -20.71
CA GLY A 180 17.52 0.85 -20.92
C GLY A 180 18.29 0.93 -22.25
N GLU A 181 18.27 2.07 -22.93
CA GLU A 181 19.08 2.36 -24.13
C GLU A 181 20.05 3.52 -23.89
#